data_AF-A0AAD7W1C5-F1
#
_entry.id   AF-A0AAD7W1C5-F1
#
_cell.length_a   1.000
_cell.length_b   1.000
_cell.length_c   1.000
_cell.angle_alpha   90.00
_cell.angle_beta   90.00
_cell.angle_gamma   90.00
#
_symmetry.space_group_name_H-M   'P 1'
#
loop_
_entity.id
_entity.type
_entity.pdbx_description
1 polymer ?
#
loop_
_entity_poly.entity_id
_entity_poly.type
_entity_poly.pdbx_seq_one_letter_code
_entity_poly.pdbx_strand_id
1 'polypeptide(L)'
;MAQRGFPLTKRHVQQLAFEYAAQNKISCFSQKAGHAGYYWFQNFLKRNPDLGVHKPEMLSAARAAGLNKEVVSQWFEQYENLLVQLGLVGIPSHLWI
;
A
#
# COMPACT_ATOMS: atom_id res chain seq x y z
N MET A 1 3.97 -2.80 7.07
CA MET A 1 3.34 -2.72 5.74
C MET A 1 2.53 -3.97 5.37
N ALA A 2 2.90 -5.18 5.83
CA ALA A 2 2.19 -6.42 5.46
C ALA A 2 0.91 -6.77 6.28
N GLN A 3 0.61 -6.09 7.40
CA GLN A 3 -0.55 -6.48 8.25
C GLN A 3 -1.93 -6.11 7.68
N ARG A 4 -2.03 -5.17 6.73
CA ARG A 4 -3.31 -4.64 6.20
C ARG A 4 -3.57 -4.99 4.72
N GLY A 5 -2.74 -5.81 4.10
CA GLY A 5 -2.84 -6.17 2.68
C GLY A 5 -2.39 -5.07 1.73
N PHE A 6 -2.40 -5.39 0.43
CA PHE A 6 -2.07 -4.43 -0.63
C PHE A 6 -3.30 -3.60 -1.03
N PRO A 7 -3.12 -2.33 -1.45
CA PRO A 7 -4.22 -1.53 -1.97
C PRO A 7 -4.92 -2.23 -3.15
N LEU A 8 -6.24 -2.33 -3.08
CA LEU A 8 -7.03 -2.87 -4.18
C LEU A 8 -7.19 -1.82 -5.28
N THR A 9 -7.03 -2.24 -6.52
CA THR A 9 -7.38 -1.39 -7.67
C THR A 9 -8.89 -1.35 -7.83
N LYS A 10 -9.39 -0.30 -8.51
CA LYS A 10 -10.80 -0.23 -8.94
C LYS A 10 -11.26 -1.52 -9.62
N ARG A 11 -10.43 -2.11 -10.47
CA ARG A 11 -10.77 -3.33 -11.22
C ARG A 11 -10.92 -4.54 -10.30
N HIS A 12 -10.07 -4.67 -9.28
CA HIS A 12 -10.23 -5.71 -8.27
C HIS A 12 -11.57 -5.58 -7.55
N VAL A 13 -11.95 -4.37 -7.12
CA VAL A 13 -13.24 -4.15 -6.44
C VAL A 13 -14.42 -4.49 -7.35
N GLN A 14 -14.35 -4.10 -8.63
CA GLN A 14 -15.40 -4.42 -9.60
C GLN A 14 -15.53 -5.92 -9.87
N GLN A 15 -14.41 -6.64 -9.89
CA GLN A 15 -14.40 -8.09 -10.09
C GLN A 15 -14.92 -8.83 -8.85
N LEU A 16 -14.45 -8.45 -7.65
CA LEU A 16 -14.94 -9.01 -6.39
C LEU A 16 -16.46 -8.83 -6.23
N ALA A 17 -17.00 -7.67 -6.62
CA ALA A 17 -18.43 -7.44 -6.58
C ALA A 17 -19.20 -8.37 -7.53
N PHE A 18 -18.64 -8.62 -8.72
CA PHE A 18 -19.22 -9.55 -9.68
C PHE A 18 -19.21 -10.99 -9.16
N GLU A 19 -18.07 -11.44 -8.63
CA GLU A 19 -17.92 -12.77 -8.04
C GLU A 19 -18.86 -12.96 -6.84
N TYR A 20 -18.95 -11.96 -5.96
CA TYR A 20 -19.89 -11.97 -4.85
C TYR A 20 -21.34 -12.09 -5.32
N ALA A 21 -21.74 -11.32 -6.34
CA ALA A 21 -23.08 -11.41 -6.89
C ALA A 21 -23.36 -12.79 -7.51
N ALA A 22 -22.39 -13.37 -8.24
CA ALA A 22 -22.51 -14.70 -8.83
C ALA A 22 -22.68 -15.79 -7.76
N GLN A 23 -21.85 -15.75 -6.70
CA GLN A 23 -21.93 -16.70 -5.58
C GLN A 23 -23.28 -16.62 -4.84
N ASN A 24 -23.84 -15.42 -4.72
CA ASN A 24 -25.13 -15.18 -4.06
C ASN A 24 -26.33 -15.26 -5.03
N LYS A 25 -26.13 -15.69 -6.29
CA LYS A 25 -27.17 -15.81 -7.32
C LYS A 25 -27.92 -14.50 -7.60
N ILE A 26 -27.22 -13.36 -7.50
CA ILE A 26 -27.75 -12.02 -7.79
C ILE A 26 -27.41 -11.66 -9.24
N SER A 27 -28.42 -11.48 -10.10
CA SER A 27 -28.25 -11.20 -11.53
C SER A 27 -28.17 -9.70 -11.85
N CYS A 28 -27.26 -8.97 -11.21
CA CYS A 28 -27.14 -7.51 -11.37
C CYS A 28 -26.00 -7.03 -12.28
N PHE A 29 -25.13 -7.93 -12.74
CA PHE A 29 -23.97 -7.61 -13.56
C PHE A 29 -23.91 -8.43 -14.85
N SER A 30 -23.27 -7.88 -15.87
CA SER A 30 -23.12 -8.55 -17.17
C SER A 30 -22.10 -9.69 -17.08
N GLN A 31 -22.54 -10.91 -17.41
CA GLN A 31 -21.68 -12.09 -17.50
C GLN A 31 -20.60 -11.94 -18.58
N LYS A 32 -20.91 -11.26 -19.69
CA LYS A 32 -19.94 -11.00 -20.77
C LYS A 32 -18.80 -10.07 -20.31
N ALA A 33 -19.12 -9.10 -19.45
CA ALA A 33 -18.12 -8.17 -18.94
C ALA A 33 -17.25 -8.79 -17.83
N GLY A 34 -17.82 -9.67 -16.98
CA GLY A 34 -17.11 -10.34 -15.90
C GLY A 34 -16.70 -9.43 -14.74
N HIS A 35 -17.25 -8.21 -14.67
CA HIS A 35 -17.00 -7.26 -13.59
C HIS A 35 -18.16 -6.25 -13.46
N ALA A 36 -18.25 -5.60 -12.31
CA ALA A 36 -19.21 -4.52 -12.10
C ALA A 36 -18.91 -3.28 -12.95
N GLY A 37 -19.95 -2.55 -13.34
CA GLY A 37 -19.83 -1.39 -14.24
C GLY A 37 -19.19 -0.15 -13.60
N TYR A 38 -18.90 0.86 -14.43
CA TYR A 38 -18.34 2.14 -13.99
C TYR A 38 -19.26 2.86 -12.98
N TYR A 39 -20.53 3.02 -13.34
CA TYR A 39 -21.52 3.72 -12.51
C TYR A 39 -21.78 3.00 -11.18
N TRP A 40 -21.76 1.67 -11.19
CA TRP A 40 -21.86 0.88 -9.97
C TRP A 40 -20.73 1.21 -9.00
N PHE A 41 -19.48 1.26 -9.49
CA PHE A 41 -18.31 1.57 -8.65
C PHE A 41 -18.36 2.99 -8.10
N GLN A 42 -18.77 3.97 -8.93
CA GLN A 42 -18.96 5.35 -8.47
C GLN A 42 -20.02 5.44 -7.36
N ASN A 43 -21.15 4.77 -7.53
CA ASN A 43 -22.21 4.74 -6.51
C ASN A 43 -21.78 3.96 -5.26
N PHE A 44 -20.95 2.92 -5.41
CA PHE A 44 -20.37 2.19 -4.29
C PHE A 44 -19.48 3.10 -3.42
N LEU A 45 -18.61 3.90 -4.03
CA LEU A 45 -17.81 4.88 -3.29
C LEU A 45 -18.66 5.96 -2.63
N LYS A 46 -19.70 6.47 -3.33
CA LYS A 46 -20.63 7.46 -2.74
C LYS A 46 -21.37 6.94 -1.50
N ARG A 47 -21.67 5.64 -1.44
CA ARG A 47 -22.32 5.01 -0.27
C ARG A 47 -21.35 4.72 0.87
N ASN A 48 -20.04 4.69 0.62
CA ASN A 48 -19.00 4.34 1.58
C ASN A 48 -17.97 5.48 1.65
N PRO A 49 -18.30 6.62 2.27
CA PRO A 49 -17.46 7.81 2.27
C PRO A 49 -16.11 7.61 2.98
N ASP A 50 -15.99 6.61 3.86
CA ASP A 50 -14.74 6.24 4.53
C ASP A 50 -13.70 5.62 3.58
N LEU A 51 -14.12 5.23 2.36
CA LEU A 51 -13.22 4.68 1.34
C LEU A 51 -12.59 5.79 0.51
N GLY A 52 -11.28 5.97 0.67
CA GLY A 52 -10.47 6.84 -0.18
C GLY A 52 -9.94 6.11 -1.43
N VAL A 53 -10.04 6.76 -2.60
CA VAL A 53 -9.28 6.34 -3.79
C VAL A 53 -8.04 7.23 -3.90
N HIS A 54 -6.88 6.63 -3.65
CA HIS A 54 -5.62 7.34 -3.73
C HIS A 54 -4.90 7.01 -5.04
N LYS A 55 -4.40 8.05 -5.70
CA LYS A 55 -3.41 7.88 -6.75
C LYS A 55 -2.08 7.55 -6.06
N PRO A 56 -1.39 6.46 -6.42
CA PRO A 56 -0.06 6.22 -5.89
C PRO A 56 0.83 7.42 -6.27
N GLU A 57 1.46 8.03 -5.28
CA GLU A 57 2.47 9.05 -5.56
C GLU A 57 3.63 8.41 -6.31
N MET A 58 4.09 9.08 -7.35
CA MET A 58 5.28 8.65 -8.06
C MET A 58 6.46 8.75 -7.11
N LEU A 59 7.18 7.64 -6.92
CA LEU A 59 8.43 7.67 -6.19
C LEU A 59 9.37 8.62 -6.94
N SER A 60 9.83 9.70 -6.29
CA SER A 60 10.77 10.61 -6.94
C SER A 60 12.06 9.87 -7.29
N ALA A 61 12.75 10.29 -8.34
CA ALA A 61 14.04 9.71 -8.72
C ALA A 61 15.03 9.72 -7.56
N ALA A 62 15.04 10.78 -6.74
CA ALA A 62 15.85 10.87 -5.53
C ALA A 62 15.48 9.81 -4.48
N ARG A 63 14.19 9.58 -4.21
CA ARG A 63 13.77 8.51 -3.27
C ARG A 63 14.08 7.13 -3.80
N ALA A 64 13.88 6.89 -5.10
CA ALA A 64 14.21 5.62 -5.75
C ALA A 64 15.71 5.33 -5.68
N ALA A 65 16.54 6.34 -5.95
CA ALA A 65 17.99 6.25 -5.84
C ALA A 65 18.44 6.07 -4.39
N GLY A 66 17.76 6.68 -3.41
CA GLY A 66 18.11 6.56 -1.99
C GLY A 66 17.69 5.25 -1.32
N LEU A 67 16.74 4.51 -1.90
CA LEU A 67 16.17 3.28 -1.33
C LEU A 67 16.66 2.00 -2.03
N ASN A 68 17.76 2.06 -2.78
CA ASN A 68 18.38 0.84 -3.32
C ASN A 68 19.18 0.10 -2.24
N LYS A 69 19.47 -1.18 -2.48
CA LYS A 69 20.10 -2.07 -1.50
C LYS A 69 21.46 -1.54 -1.07
N GLU A 70 22.25 -1.04 -2.01
CA GLU A 70 23.62 -0.58 -1.81
C GLU A 70 23.65 0.66 -0.91
N VAL A 71 22.83 1.66 -1.22
CA VAL A 71 22.71 2.90 -0.44
C VAL A 71 22.16 2.62 0.96
N VAL A 72 21.15 1.77 1.08
CA VAL A 72 20.59 1.39 2.39
C VAL A 72 21.63 0.65 3.22
N SER A 73 22.37 -0.30 2.62
CA SER A 73 23.43 -1.04 3.31
C SER A 73 24.52 -0.12 3.81
N GLN A 74 25.01 0.78 2.95
CA GLN A 74 26.03 1.77 3.31
C GLN A 74 25.58 2.70 4.45
N TRP A 75 24.32 3.15 4.41
CA TRP A 75 23.77 4.00 5.46
C TRP A 75 23.76 3.29 6.83
N PHE A 76 23.31 2.03 6.87
CA PHE A 76 23.30 1.26 8.13
C PHE A 76 24.71 0.97 8.65
N GLU A 77 25.66 0.67 7.76
CA GLU A 77 27.06 0.49 8.14
C GLU A 77 27.67 1.78 8.73
N GLN A 78 27.42 2.93 8.11
CA GLN A 78 27.86 4.23 8.64
C GLN A 78 27.21 4.54 9.99
N TYR A 79 25.91 4.25 10.13
CA TYR A 79 25.18 4.44 11.37
C TYR A 79 25.74 3.56 12.50
N GLU A 80 25.99 2.29 12.24
CA GLU A 80 26.58 1.36 13.22
C GLU A 80 27.98 1.82 13.66
N ASN A 81 28.82 2.23 12.71
CA ASN A 81 30.15 2.78 13.01
C ASN A 81 30.06 4.04 13.89
N LEU A 82 29.11 4.93 13.61
CA LEU A 82 28.87 6.13 14.43
C LEU A 82 28.45 5.76 15.85
N LEU A 83 27.54 4.80 16.02
CA LEU A 83 27.13 4.33 17.34
C LEU A 83 28.30 3.72 18.12
N VAL A 84 29.17 2.96 17.45
CA VAL A 84 30.41 2.40 18.05
C VAL A 84 31.33 3.52 18.52
N GLN A 85 31.59 4.52 17.67
CA GLN A 85 32.46 5.65 18.01
C GLN A 85 31.95 6.47 19.19
N LEU A 86 30.63 6.66 19.28
CA LEU A 86 30.00 7.40 20.36
C LEU A 86 29.77 6.55 21.63
N GLY A 87 30.09 5.25 21.59
CA GLY A 87 29.84 4.33 22.71
C GLY A 87 28.36 4.15 23.03
N LEU A 88 27.48 4.32 22.03
CA LEU A 88 26.02 4.27 22.19
C LEU A 88 25.43 2.90 21.86
N VAL A 89 26.27 1.93 21.53
CA VAL A 89 25.85 0.56 21.17
C VAL A 89 25.16 -0.09 22.36
N GLY A 90 23.89 -0.45 22.19
CA GLY A 90 23.13 -1.19 23.20
C GLY A 90 22.73 -0.39 24.44
N ILE A 91 22.82 0.94 24.41
CA ILE A 91 22.43 1.82 25.53
C ILE A 91 21.30 2.77 25.07
N PRO A 92 20.02 2.32 25.10
CA PRO A 92 18.90 3.12 24.62
C PRO A 92 18.71 4.43 25.38
N SER A 93 19.15 4.47 26.65
CA SER A 93 19.05 5.65 27.53
C SER A 93 19.88 6.84 27.10
N HIS A 94 20.84 6.66 26.17
CA HIS A 94 21.66 7.77 25.66
C HIS A 94 21.14 8.37 24.36
N LEU A 95 20.10 7.79 23.76
CA LEU A 95 19.46 8.31 22.53
C LEU A 95 18.37 9.34 22.82
N TRP A 96 17.92 9.44 24.07
CA TRP A 96 16.85 10.31 24.50
C TRP A 96 17.40 11.27 25.56
N ILE A 97 17.52 12.54 25.21
CA ILE A 97 17.71 13.67 26.13
C ILE A 97 16.38 14.39 26.24
#